data_AF-A0A6J5KAY4-F1
#
_entry.id   AF-A0A6J5KAY4-F1
#
_cell.length_a   1.000
_cell.length_b   1.000
_cell.length_c   1.000
_cell.angle_alpha   90.00
_cell.angle_beta   90.00
_cell.angle_gamma   90.00
#
_symmetry.space_group_name_H-M   'P 1'
#
loop_
_entity.id
_entity.type
_entity.pdbx_description
1 polymer ?
#
loop_
_entity_poly.entity_id
_entity_poly.type
_entity_poly.pdbx_seq_one_letter_code
_entity_poly.pdbx_strand_id
1 'polypeptide(L)' 'MKNPTVKHFASELDMSPQVLLDLLKSARVVKQSFEDRVSDADKVRLHAYLLSKHTSTKAVSTRKLTPERPCQHKLPLSFP' A
#
# COMPACT_ATOMS: atom_id res chain seq x y z
N MET A 1 -6.26 14.53 16.84
CA MET A 1 -5.65 13.27 16.35
C MET A 1 -4.83 12.69 17.49
N LYS A 2 -5.15 11.46 17.91
CA LYS A 2 -4.36 10.74 18.94
C LYS A 2 -3.14 10.18 18.23
N ASN A 3 -1.93 10.52 18.68
CA ASN A 3 -0.69 9.96 18.14
C ASN A 3 -0.36 8.69 18.93
N PRO A 4 -0.74 7.48 18.47
CA PRO A 4 -0.44 6.25 19.19
C PRO A 4 1.08 6.01 19.17
N THR A 5 1.63 5.52 20.28
CA THR A 5 3.01 5.04 20.32
C THR A 5 3.15 3.78 19.48
N VAL A 6 4.38 3.46 19.05
CA VAL A 6 4.67 2.24 18.26
C VAL A 6 4.11 1.00 18.97
N LYS A 7 4.26 0.91 20.30
CA LYS A 7 3.68 -0.18 21.11
C LYS A 7 2.16 -0.26 20.96
N HIS A 8 1.47 0.88 21.07
CA HIS A 8 0.01 0.89 21.05
C HIS A 8 -0.54 0.61 19.65
N PHE A 9 0.12 1.16 18.62
CA PHE A 9 -0.22 0.95 17.22
C PHE A 9 0.03 -0.49 16.78
N ALA A 10 1.09 -1.14 17.28
CA ALA A 10 1.33 -2.56 17.02
C ALA A 10 0.20 -3.44 17.59
N SER A 11 -0.26 -3.15 18.81
CA SER A 11 -1.40 -3.84 19.42
C SER A 11 -2.69 -3.63 18.63
N GLU A 12 -2.93 -2.45 18.05
CA GLU A 12 -4.11 -2.22 17.19
C GLU A 12 -4.06 -2.98 15.86
N LEU A 13 -2.86 -3.26 15.35
CA LEU A 13 -2.66 -4.01 14.12
C LEU A 13 -2.61 -5.54 14.36
N ASP A 14 -2.79 -5.99 15.60
CA ASP A 14 -2.58 -7.39 16.03
C ASP A 14 -1.18 -7.92 15.65
N MET A 15 -0.17 -7.04 15.72
CA MET A 15 1.22 -7.37 15.41
C MET A 15 2.14 -7.13 16.61
N SER A 16 3.28 -7.81 16.65
CA SER A 16 4.30 -7.53 17.66
C SER A 16 4.97 -6.17 17.39
N PRO A 17 5.22 -5.34 18.41
CA PRO A 17 5.86 -4.04 18.23
C PRO A 17 7.31 -4.14 17.68
N GLN A 18 7.97 -5.30 17.86
CA GLN A 18 9.24 -5.60 17.21
C GLN A 18 9.10 -5.74 15.70
N VAL A 19 8.06 -6.45 15.24
CA VAL A 19 7.76 -6.63 13.81
C VAL A 19 7.37 -5.30 13.18
N LEU A 20 6.57 -4.50 13.88
CA LEU A 20 6.20 -3.16 13.41
C LEU A 20 7.42 -2.25 13.24
N LEU A 21 8.41 -2.28 14.15
CA LEU A 21 9.65 -1.52 14.02
C LEU A 21 10.45 -1.92 12.77
N ASP A 22 10.52 -3.21 12.48
CA ASP A 22 11.22 -3.71 11.28
C ASP A 22 10.54 -3.25 9.98
N LEU A 23 9.21 -3.28 9.95
CA LEU A 23 8.42 -2.77 8.84
C LEU A 23 8.58 -1.25 8.66
N LEU A 24 8.55 -0.49 9.75
CA LEU A 24 8.78 0.95 9.73
C LEU A 24 10.18 1.29 9.20
N LYS A 25 11.22 0.57 9.65
CA LYS A 25 12.58 0.71 9.11
C LYS A 25 12.62 0.42 7.61
N SER A 26 11.93 -0.63 7.17
CA SER A 26 11.83 -0.99 5.76
C SER A 26 11.09 0.07 4.92
N ALA A 27 10.11 0.74 5.51
CA ALA A 27 9.38 1.88 4.93
C ALA A 27 10.16 3.21 5.02
N ARG A 28 11.44 3.19 5.45
CA ARG A 28 12.30 4.35 5.69
C ARG A 28 11.75 5.33 6.74
N VAL A 29 11.08 4.80 7.74
CA VAL A 29 10.63 5.54 8.93
C VAL A 29 11.60 5.22 10.07
N VAL A 30 12.40 6.22 10.46
CA VAL A 30 13.48 6.05 11.45
C VAL A 30 12.90 6.15 12.87
N LYS A 31 12.30 5.06 13.35
CA LYS A 31 11.80 4.92 14.72
C LYS A 31 12.72 3.99 15.49
N GLN A 32 13.21 4.43 16.65
CA GLN A 32 14.21 3.68 17.42
C GLN A 32 13.63 2.90 18.61
N SER A 33 12.46 3.32 19.10
CA SER A 33 11.89 2.81 20.35
C SER A 33 10.39 2.54 20.25
N PHE A 34 9.89 1.63 21.09
CA PHE A 34 8.46 1.31 21.19
C PHE A 34 7.60 2.45 21.74
N GLU A 35 8.22 3.39 22.45
CA GLU A 35 7.59 4.61 22.96
C GLU A 35 7.58 5.75 21.95
N ASP A 36 8.24 5.57 20.80
CA ASP A 36 8.24 6.59 19.76
C ASP A 36 6.81 6.80 19.24
N ARG A 37 6.45 8.06 18.99
CA ARG A 37 5.11 8.42 18.56
C ARG A 37 4.97 8.17 17.08
N VAL A 38 4.00 7.35 16.68
CA VAL A 38 3.69 7.13 15.26
C VAL A 38 2.86 8.32 14.77
N SER A 39 3.43 9.13 13.89
CA SER A 39 2.73 10.25 13.24
C SER A 39 1.90 9.75 12.07
N ASP A 40 0.95 10.55 11.62
CA ASP A 40 0.09 10.20 10.49
C ASP A 40 0.90 9.95 9.20
N ALA A 41 1.97 10.74 8.99
CA ALA A 41 2.91 10.54 7.88
C ALA A 41 3.62 9.18 7.92
N ASP A 42 3.95 8.68 9.13
CA ASP A 42 4.59 7.38 9.31
C ASP A 42 3.62 6.25 8.95
N LYS A 43 2.35 6.38 9.35
CA LYS A 43 1.28 5.43 9.02
C LYS A 43 1.07 5.35 7.51
N VAL A 44 1.03 6.50 6.83
CA VAL A 44 0.88 6.55 5.37
C VAL A 44 2.04 5.84 4.67
N ARG A 45 3.28 6.04 5.12
CA ARG A 45 4.46 5.35 4.57
C ARG A 45 4.43 3.84 4.83
N LEU A 46 4.08 3.43 6.04
CA LEU A 46 3.93 2.01 6.38
C LEU A 46 2.84 1.36 5.51
N HIS A 47 1.70 2.01 5.38
CA HIS A 47 0.60 1.52 4.55
C HIS A 47 0.98 1.46 3.07
N ALA A 48 1.69 2.46 2.54
CA ALA A 48 2.22 2.45 1.17
C ALA A 48 3.26 1.34 0.96
N TYR A 49 4.11 1.07 1.95
CA TYR A 49 5.08 -0.02 1.90
C TYR A 49 4.40 -1.39 1.91
N LEU A 50 3.46 -1.61 2.83
CA LEU A 50 2.66 -2.83 2.87
C LEU A 50 1.89 -3.03 1.57
N LEU A 51 1.26 -1.97 1.07
CA LEU A 51 0.58 -1.99 -0.21
C LEU A 51 1.56 -2.34 -1.33
N SER A 52 2.74 -1.71 -1.40
CA SER A 52 3.76 -2.02 -2.41
C SER A 52 4.24 -3.46 -2.36
N LYS A 53 4.38 -4.04 -1.15
CA LYS A 53 4.76 -5.44 -0.95
C LYS A 53 3.64 -6.39 -1.39
N HIS A 54 2.39 -6.04 -1.14
CA HIS A 54 1.22 -6.83 -1.56
C HIS A 54 0.82 -6.58 -3.03
N THR A 55 1.15 -5.44 -3.62
CA THR A 55 0.88 -5.13 -5.04
C THR A 55 1.86 -5.82 -5.97
N SER A 56 2.94 -6.41 -5.45
CA SER A 56 3.68 -7.43 -6.18
C SER A 56 2.82 -8.68 -6.47
N THR A 57 1.63 -8.78 -5.85
CA THR A 57 0.64 -9.84 -6.02
C THR A 57 -0.77 -9.28 -6.25
N LYS A 58 -0.91 -8.10 -6.88
CA LYS A 58 -2.22 -7.61 -7.35
C LYS A 58 -2.17 -7.15 -8.81
N ALA A 59 -1.71 -8.06 -9.66
CA ALA A 59 -2.07 -8.11 -11.07
C ALA A 59 -3.01 -9.31 -11.35
N VAL A 60 -3.93 -9.65 -10.44
CA VAL A 60 -5.03 -10.57 -10.77
C VAL A 60 -6.33 -10.03 -10.17
N SER A 61 -7.03 -9.31 -11.03
CA SER A 61 -8.45 -9.48 -11.35
C SER A 61 -9.41 -9.67 -10.16
N THR A 62 -10.02 -8.57 -9.73
CA THR A 62 -11.36 -8.62 -9.13
C THR A 62 -12.32 -7.78 -9.97
N ARG A 63 -13.00 -8.48 -10.89
CA ARG A 63 -14.35 -8.23 -11.41
C ARG A 63 -14.68 -6.81 -11.93
N LYS A 64 -14.46 -6.64 -13.24
CA LYS A 64 -15.26 -5.81 -14.17
C LYS A 64 -15.70 -6.80 -15.28
N LEU A 65 -16.93 -7.33 -15.26
CA LEU A 65 -18.06 -6.84 -16.08
C LEU A 65 -17.61 -5.99 -17.28
N THR A 66 -17.92 -6.50 -18.48
CA THR A 66 -17.71 -5.96 -19.84
C THR A 66 -16.35 -6.26 -20.49
N PRO A 67 -16.25 -7.28 -21.36
CA PRO A 67 -15.24 -7.30 -22.41
C PRO A 67 -15.65 -6.32 -23.52
N GLU A 68 -14.69 -6.00 -24.40
CA GLU A 68 -14.79 -5.16 -25.60
C GLU A 68 -15.09 -3.65 -25.48
N ARG A 69 -14.02 -2.87 -25.32
CA ARG A 69 -13.83 -1.67 -26.16
C ARG A 69 -12.66 -1.94 -27.12
N PRO A 70 -12.91 -2.23 -28.41
CA PRO A 70 -11.85 -2.18 -29.41
C PRO A 70 -11.79 -0.74 -29.95
N CYS A 71 -10.77 -0.01 -29.55
CA CYS A 71 -10.29 1.18 -30.24
C CYS A 71 -8.78 1.09 -30.12
N GLN A 72 -7.99 0.93 -31.17
CA GLN A 72 -7.89 1.79 -32.35
C GLN A 72 -7.11 1.00 -33.41
N HIS A 73 -7.49 1.05 -34.69
CA HIS A 73 -6.58 1.25 -35.84
C HIS A 73 -7.46 1.57 -37.07
N LYS A 74 -7.79 2.86 -37.17
CA LYS A 74 -7.76 3.67 -38.40
C LYS A 74 -8.31 3.02 -39.68
N LEU A 75 -9.56 3.34 -40.04
CA LEU A 75 -9.97 3.33 -41.45
C LEU A 75 -9.05 4.28 -42.24
N PRO A 76 -8.69 3.89 -43.46
CA PRO A 76 -9.22 4.66 -44.57
C PRO A 76 -9.91 3.78 -45.62
N LEU A 77 -10.99 4.35 -46.14
CA LEU A 77 -11.68 4.01 -47.37
C LEU A 77 -10.75 3.50 -48.48
N SER A 78 -11.10 2.36 -49.08
CA SER A 78 -10.83 2.14 -50.50
C SER A 78 -11.85 1.15 -51.07
N PHE A 79 -12.77 1.70 -51.87
CA PHE A 79 -13.48 0.97 -52.93
C PHE A 79 -12.47 0.58 -54.03
N PRO A 80 -12.69 -0.51 -54.77
CA PRO A 80 -13.42 -0.41 -56.04
C PRO A 80 -14.70 -1.24 -56.12
#